data_AF-A0A5Q3L8G8-F1
#
_entry.id   AF-A0A5Q3L8G8-F1
#
_cell.length_a   1.000
_cell.length_b   1.000
_cell.length_c   1.000
_cell.angle_alpha   90.00
_cell.angle_beta   90.00
_cell.angle_gamma   90.00
#
_symmetry.space_group_name_H-M   'P 1'
#
loop_
_entity.id
_entity.type
_entity.pdbx_description
1 polymer ?
#
loop_
_entity_poly.entity_id
_entity_poly.type
_entity_poly.pdbx_seq_one_letter_code
_entity_poly.pdbx_strand_id
1 'polypeptide(L)'
;MKFKQTQRPRNYFSRKEQWRLLLLVMTLGLILILAEQAANPDSWNWLWGVASQENQEPESVDNRLRPEPEPEDEGLIAVELAMVGQEDEPQDPRYFPGIQPEDLKSIRDRTPHRSASWEAYVQMLGILQEHPDQDFRDWLQQRDLNYPITFSQLYDQPESYRGQLVKVKGSLRRAFKIPAPENEFGIEEYYQLWITPDPNNVIVVYALSIPQEIPLNNDQEEIVNQDEAVELVGFFFKLWAHPAAQGISITPMVLAKTMTWEPKPEAAPEESEPPSLGTMIGIICAVLSGSLIIAALAFMQGNWRSKTVRRQREAIVPEDAIDSLANVEPEPDVEEQLRRLSEQAALAESEEETL
;
A
#
# COMPACT_ATOMS: atom_id res chain seq x y z
N MET A 1 -53.74 52.46 9.93
CA MET A 1 -52.80 51.52 10.58
C MET A 1 -52.40 50.45 9.57
N LYS A 2 -51.10 50.29 9.26
CA LYS A 2 -50.61 49.26 8.32
C LYS A 2 -50.15 48.04 9.13
N PHE A 3 -50.81 46.89 8.94
CA PHE A 3 -50.38 45.62 9.53
C PHE A 3 -49.05 45.19 8.89
N LYS A 4 -48.00 45.02 9.70
CA LYS A 4 -46.74 44.39 9.28
C LYS A 4 -47.01 42.91 9.00
N GLN A 5 -46.88 42.49 7.75
CA GLN A 5 -46.89 41.07 7.39
C GLN A 5 -45.67 40.40 8.03
N THR A 6 -45.92 39.50 8.98
CA THR A 6 -44.92 38.64 9.59
C THR A 6 -44.48 37.61 8.54
N GLN A 7 -43.18 37.60 8.22
CA GLN A 7 -42.59 36.62 7.31
C GLN A 7 -42.76 35.23 7.94
N ARG A 8 -43.37 34.30 7.21
CA ARG A 8 -43.53 32.90 7.67
C ARG A 8 -42.14 32.28 7.90
N PRO A 9 -41.95 31.47 8.95
CA PRO A 9 -40.67 30.84 9.24
C PRO A 9 -40.24 29.94 8.08
N ARG A 10 -38.96 30.05 7.71
CA ARG A 10 -38.36 29.32 6.59
C ARG A 10 -38.35 27.83 6.92
N ASN A 11 -38.94 27.01 6.06
CA ASN A 11 -39.14 25.58 6.32
C ASN A 11 -37.95 24.73 5.83
N TYR A 12 -36.89 24.71 6.65
CA TYR A 12 -35.64 23.97 6.42
C TYR A 12 -35.80 22.45 6.25
N PHE A 13 -36.98 21.90 6.57
CA PHE A 13 -37.29 20.47 6.43
C PHE A 13 -37.94 20.10 5.09
N SER A 14 -38.10 21.05 4.16
CA SER A 14 -38.58 20.71 2.83
C SER A 14 -37.55 19.85 2.08
N ARG A 15 -38.00 18.76 1.43
CA ARG A 15 -37.11 17.85 0.65
C ARG A 15 -36.19 18.58 -0.33
N LYS A 16 -36.62 19.72 -0.86
CA LYS A 16 -35.84 20.57 -1.76
C LYS A 16 -34.73 21.35 -1.06
N GLU A 17 -34.95 21.79 0.18
CA GLU A 17 -33.90 22.45 0.98
C GLU A 17 -32.93 21.43 1.58
N GLN A 18 -33.40 20.24 1.97
CA GLN A 18 -32.55 19.13 2.39
C GLN A 18 -31.58 18.69 1.28
N TRP A 19 -32.05 18.55 0.03
CA TRP A 19 -31.18 18.21 -1.10
C TRP A 19 -30.12 19.29 -1.40
N ARG A 20 -30.46 20.56 -1.16
CA ARG A 20 -29.52 21.68 -1.34
C ARG A 20 -28.45 21.68 -0.26
N LEU A 21 -28.84 21.46 1.01
CA LEU A 21 -27.90 21.35 2.11
C LEU A 21 -26.99 20.12 1.94
N LEU A 22 -27.55 18.99 1.50
CA LEU A 22 -26.78 17.78 1.22
C LEU A 22 -25.76 18.00 0.11
N LEU A 23 -26.15 18.63 -1.01
CA LEU A 23 -25.21 18.97 -2.07
C LEU A 23 -24.07 19.88 -1.59
N LEU A 24 -24.38 20.84 -0.71
CA LEU A 24 -23.39 21.78 -0.16
C LEU A 24 -22.40 21.08 0.78
N VAL A 25 -22.88 20.17 1.63
CA VAL A 25 -22.02 19.35 2.49
C VAL A 25 -21.15 18.41 1.65
N MET A 26 -21.71 17.81 0.60
CA MET A 26 -20.97 16.92 -0.31
C MET A 26 -19.87 17.67 -1.07
N THR A 27 -20.14 18.87 -1.58
CA THR A 27 -19.09 19.67 -2.23
C THR A 27 -18.03 20.14 -1.25
N LEU A 28 -18.39 20.49 -0.01
CA LEU A 28 -17.41 20.83 1.02
C LEU A 28 -16.52 19.62 1.36
N GLY A 29 -17.10 18.43 1.50
CA GLY A 29 -16.35 17.18 1.72
C GLY A 29 -15.41 16.86 0.57
N LEU A 30 -15.85 17.02 -0.67
CA LEU A 30 -15.00 16.84 -1.86
C LEU A 30 -13.80 17.79 -1.86
N ILE A 31 -13.99 19.06 -1.47
CA ILE A 31 -12.92 20.04 -1.40
C ILE A 31 -11.87 19.63 -0.34
N LEU A 32 -12.30 19.12 0.81
CA LEU A 32 -11.38 18.66 1.85
C LEU A 32 -10.57 17.43 1.40
N ILE A 33 -11.22 16.47 0.72
CA ILE A 33 -10.54 15.30 0.14
C ILE A 33 -9.50 15.73 -0.90
N LEU A 34 -9.86 16.68 -1.77
CA LEU A 34 -8.92 17.21 -2.77
C LEU A 34 -7.78 18.00 -2.14
N ALA A 35 -8.04 18.72 -1.04
CA ALA A 35 -7.00 19.45 -0.31
C ALA A 35 -6.02 18.49 0.39
N GLU A 36 -6.52 17.39 0.96
CA GLU A 36 -5.71 16.32 1.55
C GLU A 36 -4.86 15.62 0.48
N GLN A 37 -5.46 15.30 -0.67
CA GLN A 37 -4.75 14.69 -1.79
C GLN A 37 -3.70 15.62 -2.43
N ALA A 38 -3.92 16.94 -2.37
CA ALA A 38 -2.97 17.95 -2.81
C ALA A 38 -1.87 18.25 -1.77
N ALA A 39 -2.06 17.90 -0.49
CA ALA A 39 -1.04 18.05 0.54
C ALA A 39 0.02 16.93 0.47
N ASN A 40 -0.27 15.82 -0.20
CA ASN A 40 0.71 14.76 -0.46
C ASN A 40 1.72 15.22 -1.53
N PRO A 41 3.03 15.25 -1.23
CA PRO A 41 4.06 15.71 -2.16
C PRO A 41 4.17 14.84 -3.42
N ASP A 42 3.81 13.55 -3.33
CA ASP A 42 3.84 12.62 -4.46
C ASP A 42 2.88 12.99 -5.60
N SER A 43 1.78 13.69 -5.28
CA SER A 43 0.77 14.15 -6.25
C SER A 43 1.31 15.23 -7.22
N TRP A 44 2.46 15.82 -6.91
CA TRP A 44 3.06 16.92 -7.67
C TRP A 44 4.27 16.51 -8.52
N ASN A 45 4.68 15.24 -8.46
CA ASN A 45 5.86 14.73 -9.18
C ASN A 45 5.74 14.89 -10.71
N TRP A 46 4.52 14.80 -11.25
CA TRP A 46 4.25 14.99 -12.69
C TRP A 46 4.40 16.45 -13.16
N LEU A 47 4.29 17.42 -12.26
CA LEU A 47 4.29 18.85 -12.61
C LEU A 47 5.71 19.44 -12.67
N TRP A 48 6.65 18.87 -11.92
CA TRP A 48 7.99 19.45 -11.74
C TRP A 48 9.09 18.83 -12.59
N GLY A 49 8.76 17.87 -13.47
CA GLY A 49 9.63 17.51 -14.59
C GLY A 49 11.09 17.22 -14.24
N VAL A 50 11.38 16.79 -13.00
CA VAL A 50 12.62 16.06 -12.75
C VAL A 50 12.44 14.81 -13.56
N ALA A 51 13.26 14.68 -14.61
CA ALA A 51 13.35 13.46 -15.37
C ALA A 51 13.50 12.32 -14.37
N SER A 52 12.39 11.63 -14.10
CA SER A 52 12.40 10.22 -13.78
C SER A 52 13.08 9.62 -14.98
N GLN A 53 14.41 9.56 -14.89
CA GLN A 53 15.22 8.63 -15.64
C GLN A 53 14.42 7.36 -15.60
N GLU A 54 13.89 7.04 -16.78
CA GLU A 54 13.10 5.88 -17.12
C GLU A 54 13.21 4.85 -16.00
N ASN A 55 12.19 4.83 -15.14
CA ASN A 55 12.02 3.79 -14.14
C ASN A 55 11.69 2.54 -14.98
N GLN A 56 12.71 2.01 -15.65
CA GLN A 56 12.80 0.60 -15.91
C GLN A 56 12.74 0.03 -14.51
N GLU A 57 11.53 -0.38 -14.10
CA GLU A 57 11.38 -1.33 -13.01
C GLU A 57 12.52 -2.34 -13.21
N PRO A 58 13.41 -2.55 -12.23
CA PRO A 58 14.47 -3.52 -12.39
C PRO A 58 13.78 -4.80 -12.84
N GLU A 59 14.11 -5.23 -14.06
CA GLU A 59 13.42 -6.29 -14.77
C GLU A 59 13.23 -7.43 -13.79
N SER A 60 12.00 -7.59 -13.29
CA SER A 60 11.76 -8.45 -12.14
C SER A 60 11.94 -9.88 -12.63
N VAL A 61 13.02 -10.52 -12.22
CA VAL A 61 13.31 -11.89 -12.64
C VAL A 61 12.19 -12.79 -12.13
N ASP A 62 11.44 -13.41 -13.03
CA ASP A 62 10.41 -14.38 -12.66
C ASP A 62 11.10 -15.64 -12.11
N ASN A 63 11.16 -15.71 -10.78
CA ASN A 63 11.84 -16.76 -10.04
C ASN A 63 10.94 -17.97 -9.73
N ARG A 64 9.75 -18.02 -10.32
CA ARG A 64 8.83 -19.15 -10.16
C ARG A 64 9.34 -20.33 -10.98
N LEU A 65 9.32 -21.52 -10.40
CA LEU A 65 9.65 -22.74 -11.14
C LEU A 65 8.57 -22.98 -12.20
N ARG A 66 8.89 -22.68 -13.47
CA ARG A 66 8.10 -23.17 -14.61
C ARG A 66 8.52 -24.62 -14.87
N PRO A 67 7.61 -25.53 -15.19
CA PRO A 67 7.99 -26.88 -15.62
C PRO A 67 8.79 -26.76 -16.92
N GLU A 68 10.10 -26.88 -16.81
CA GLU A 68 11.02 -27.05 -17.93
C GLU A 68 10.74 -28.43 -18.54
N PRO A 69 10.72 -28.60 -19.88
CA PRO A 69 10.56 -29.92 -20.48
C PRO A 69 11.68 -30.83 -19.96
N GLU A 70 11.29 -31.98 -19.40
CA GLU A 70 12.23 -32.94 -18.82
C GLU A 70 13.34 -33.27 -19.82
N PRO A 71 14.63 -33.10 -19.46
CA PRO A 71 15.69 -33.72 -20.23
C PRO A 71 15.51 -35.24 -20.13
N GLU A 72 15.47 -35.89 -21.29
CA GLU A 72 15.36 -37.35 -21.41
C GLU A 72 16.42 -38.03 -20.54
N ASP A 73 15.96 -38.99 -19.72
CA ASP A 73 16.79 -39.81 -18.83
C ASP A 73 17.98 -40.43 -19.57
N GLU A 74 19.18 -39.87 -19.40
CA GLU A 74 20.42 -40.61 -19.61
C GLU A 74 20.86 -41.23 -18.27
N GLY A 75 20.85 -42.55 -18.28
CA GLY A 75 20.90 -43.41 -17.11
C GLY A 75 22.11 -43.27 -16.20
N LEU A 76 21.87 -43.68 -14.95
CA LEU A 76 22.82 -43.93 -13.87
C LEU A 76 24.11 -44.61 -14.32
N ILE A 77 25.26 -44.07 -13.87
CA ILE A 77 26.44 -44.87 -13.53
C ILE A 77 26.88 -44.46 -12.13
N ALA A 78 26.69 -45.35 -11.17
CA ALA A 78 27.39 -45.30 -9.89
C ALA A 78 28.86 -45.68 -10.15
N VAL A 79 29.78 -44.75 -9.93
CA VAL A 79 31.22 -45.05 -9.89
C VAL A 79 31.65 -45.09 -8.42
N GLU A 80 32.05 -46.27 -8.00
CA GLU A 80 32.75 -46.54 -6.75
C GLU A 80 34.10 -45.79 -6.79
N LEU A 81 34.23 -44.70 -6.02
CA LEU A 81 35.47 -43.93 -5.97
C LEU A 81 36.49 -44.64 -5.08
N ALA A 82 37.49 -45.23 -5.72
CA ALA A 82 38.72 -45.66 -5.08
C ALA A 82 39.48 -44.44 -4.53
N MET A 83 39.94 -44.54 -3.27
CA MET A 83 40.94 -43.64 -2.71
C MET A 83 42.22 -43.69 -3.57
N VAL A 84 42.53 -42.60 -4.27
CA VAL A 84 43.80 -42.38 -4.96
C VAL A 84 44.32 -41.00 -4.54
N GLY A 85 45.62 -40.97 -4.23
CA GLY A 85 46.31 -39.87 -3.57
C GLY A 85 46.14 -38.52 -4.24
N GLN A 86 45.98 -37.52 -3.38
CA GLN A 86 45.89 -36.10 -3.66
C GLN A 86 47.24 -35.62 -4.23
N GLU A 87 47.33 -35.54 -5.55
CA GLU A 87 48.33 -34.70 -6.21
C GLU A 87 47.70 -33.32 -6.40
N ASP A 88 48.38 -32.27 -5.93
CA ASP A 88 47.93 -30.87 -5.97
C ASP A 88 47.72 -30.41 -7.42
N GLU A 89 46.50 -30.57 -7.94
CA GLU A 89 46.07 -29.83 -9.13
C GLU A 89 46.14 -28.32 -8.84
N PRO A 90 46.57 -27.50 -9.81
CA PRO A 90 46.64 -26.06 -9.62
C PRO A 90 45.25 -25.52 -9.29
N GLN A 91 45.09 -25.00 -8.06
CA GLN A 91 43.86 -24.37 -7.61
C GLN A 91 43.42 -23.31 -8.61
N ASP A 92 42.18 -23.41 -9.10
CA ASP A 92 41.60 -22.40 -9.98
C ASP A 92 41.63 -21.04 -9.24
N PRO A 93 42.26 -20.00 -9.83
CA PRO A 93 42.50 -18.72 -9.16
C PRO A 93 41.23 -17.96 -8.75
N ARG A 94 40.06 -18.40 -9.25
CA ARG A 94 38.75 -17.86 -8.89
C ARG A 94 38.31 -18.25 -7.47
N TYR A 95 38.78 -19.39 -6.97
CA TYR A 95 38.32 -19.93 -5.69
C TYR A 95 39.18 -19.48 -4.53
N PHE A 96 38.53 -19.23 -3.40
CA PHE A 96 39.22 -19.00 -2.14
C PHE A 96 39.98 -20.27 -1.73
N PRO A 97 41.17 -20.16 -1.10
CA PRO A 97 41.94 -21.34 -0.68
C PRO A 97 41.12 -22.29 0.17
N GLY A 98 41.17 -23.59 -0.16
CA GLY A 98 40.41 -24.64 0.52
C GLY A 98 39.16 -25.12 -0.22
N ILE A 99 38.62 -24.33 -1.17
CA ILE A 99 37.52 -24.78 -2.03
C ILE A 99 38.06 -25.71 -3.12
N GLN A 100 37.60 -26.96 -3.11
CA GLN A 100 37.95 -27.94 -4.14
C GLN A 100 36.90 -27.93 -5.27
N PRO A 101 37.28 -27.70 -6.54
CA PRO A 101 36.34 -27.67 -7.66
C PRO A 101 35.55 -28.98 -7.84
N GLU A 102 36.14 -30.11 -7.45
CA GLU A 102 35.50 -31.43 -7.53
C GLU A 102 34.28 -31.54 -6.62
N ASP A 103 34.34 -30.98 -5.42
CA ASP A 103 33.25 -31.01 -4.44
C ASP A 103 32.03 -30.21 -4.95
N LEU A 104 32.28 -29.19 -5.79
CA LEU A 104 31.24 -28.37 -6.40
C LEU A 104 30.40 -29.10 -7.46
N LYS A 105 30.93 -30.17 -8.08
CA LYS A 105 30.24 -30.92 -9.15
C LYS A 105 28.99 -31.64 -8.66
N SER A 106 28.94 -31.95 -7.36
CA SER A 106 27.78 -32.57 -6.70
C SER A 106 26.58 -31.61 -6.58
N ILE A 107 26.80 -30.31 -6.68
CA ILE A 107 25.80 -29.28 -6.41
C ILE A 107 24.92 -29.07 -7.65
N ARG A 108 23.62 -29.36 -7.49
CA ARG A 108 22.61 -29.13 -8.53
C ARG A 108 21.76 -27.91 -8.22
N ASP A 109 21.64 -26.98 -9.15
CA ASP A 109 20.75 -25.81 -9.02
C ASP A 109 19.27 -26.17 -9.16
N ARG A 110 18.41 -25.22 -8.80
CA ARG A 110 16.94 -25.28 -8.96
C ARG A 110 16.32 -26.53 -8.32
N THR A 111 16.99 -27.06 -7.30
CA THR A 111 16.54 -28.22 -6.54
C THR A 111 16.50 -27.87 -5.06
N PRO A 112 15.66 -28.57 -4.28
CA PRO A 112 15.72 -28.50 -2.83
C PRO A 112 17.12 -28.82 -2.30
N HIS A 113 17.41 -28.43 -1.07
CA HIS A 113 18.63 -28.86 -0.40
C HIS A 113 18.57 -30.39 -0.21
N ARG A 114 19.59 -31.13 -0.69
CA ARG A 114 19.64 -32.60 -0.71
C ARG A 114 20.94 -33.08 -0.07
N SER A 115 20.96 -34.36 0.35
CA SER A 115 22.14 -35.01 0.92
C SER A 115 23.37 -35.00 0.00
N ALA A 116 23.18 -35.09 -1.32
CA ALA A 116 24.30 -35.15 -2.27
C ALA A 116 25.18 -33.88 -2.29
N SER A 117 24.64 -32.71 -1.91
CA SER A 117 25.41 -31.47 -1.81
C SER A 117 25.87 -31.16 -0.39
N TRP A 118 25.64 -32.08 0.56
CA TRP A 118 25.88 -31.84 1.99
C TRP A 118 27.38 -31.69 2.31
N GLU A 119 28.23 -32.50 1.69
CA GLU A 119 29.67 -32.46 1.90
C GLU A 119 30.27 -31.10 1.51
N ALA A 120 29.98 -30.63 0.30
CA ALA A 120 30.40 -29.31 -0.16
C ALA A 120 29.83 -28.17 0.70
N TYR A 121 28.59 -28.31 1.18
CA TYR A 121 27.96 -27.33 2.07
C TYR A 121 28.72 -27.22 3.41
N VAL A 122 28.98 -28.37 4.04
CA VAL A 122 29.67 -28.46 5.34
C VAL A 122 31.13 -28.03 5.22
N GLN A 123 31.83 -28.41 4.15
CA GLN A 123 33.21 -27.97 3.90
C GLN A 123 33.31 -26.45 3.74
N MET A 124 32.40 -25.82 2.98
CA MET A 124 32.36 -24.37 2.86
C MET A 124 32.07 -23.67 4.20
N LEU A 125 31.18 -24.25 5.01
CA LEU A 125 30.95 -23.74 6.37
C LEU A 125 32.20 -23.90 7.26
N GLY A 126 32.95 -25.00 7.11
CA GLY A 126 34.24 -25.20 7.77
C GLY A 126 35.25 -24.11 7.41
N ILE A 127 35.39 -23.80 6.12
CA ILE A 127 36.26 -22.70 5.65
C ILE A 127 35.82 -21.35 6.25
N LEU A 128 34.51 -21.08 6.28
CA LEU A 128 33.94 -19.89 6.92
C LEU A 128 34.22 -19.84 8.44
N GLN A 129 34.27 -20.99 9.11
CA GLN A 129 34.55 -21.08 10.53
C GLN A 129 36.04 -20.83 10.83
N GLU A 130 36.93 -21.42 10.04
CA GLU A 130 38.39 -21.37 10.22
C GLU A 130 38.99 -19.99 9.93
N HIS A 131 38.45 -19.25 8.96
CA HIS A 131 38.98 -17.95 8.54
C HIS A 131 38.25 -16.75 9.14
N PRO A 132 38.95 -15.69 9.60
CA PRO A 132 38.33 -14.42 9.96
C PRO A 132 37.54 -13.79 8.79
N ASP A 133 36.48 -13.04 9.09
CA ASP A 133 35.67 -12.33 8.06
C ASP A 133 36.51 -11.37 7.19
N GLN A 134 37.56 -10.79 7.79
CA GLN A 134 38.46 -9.87 7.10
C GLN A 134 39.22 -10.54 5.94
N ASP A 135 39.58 -11.82 6.06
CA ASP A 135 40.29 -12.56 5.01
C ASP A 135 39.46 -12.58 3.72
N PHE A 136 38.14 -12.76 3.84
CA PHE A 136 37.22 -12.78 2.71
C PHE A 136 37.05 -11.38 2.08
N ARG A 137 37.01 -10.33 2.89
CA ARG A 137 36.95 -8.94 2.41
C ARG A 137 38.24 -8.56 1.67
N ASP A 138 39.39 -8.91 2.23
CA ASP A 138 40.70 -8.66 1.64
C ASP A 138 40.85 -9.43 0.31
N TRP A 139 40.35 -10.67 0.25
CA TRP A 139 40.33 -11.47 -0.97
C TRP A 139 39.58 -10.79 -2.11
N LEU A 140 38.38 -10.26 -1.84
CA LEU A 140 37.58 -9.51 -2.81
C LEU A 140 38.26 -8.19 -3.19
N GLN A 141 38.83 -7.47 -2.23
CA GLN A 141 39.52 -6.21 -2.48
C GLN A 141 40.74 -6.38 -3.40
N GLN A 142 41.57 -7.40 -3.16
CA GLN A 142 42.75 -7.69 -3.97
C GLN A 142 42.42 -8.03 -5.44
N ARG A 143 41.18 -8.47 -5.71
CA ARG A 143 40.70 -8.87 -7.03
C ARG A 143 39.83 -7.82 -7.70
N ASP A 144 39.66 -6.65 -7.09
CA ASP A 144 38.74 -5.60 -7.55
C ASP A 144 37.28 -6.09 -7.66
N LEU A 145 36.88 -6.97 -6.73
CA LEU A 145 35.54 -7.57 -6.63
C LEU A 145 34.77 -7.08 -5.39
N ASN A 146 35.16 -5.96 -4.79
CA ASN A 146 34.51 -5.39 -3.60
C ASN A 146 33.26 -4.56 -3.93
N TYR A 147 32.43 -5.05 -4.85
CA TYR A 147 31.13 -4.47 -5.21
C TYR A 147 30.01 -5.46 -4.90
N PRO A 148 28.81 -5.00 -4.49
CA PRO A 148 27.68 -5.89 -4.25
C PRO A 148 27.27 -6.65 -5.53
N ILE A 149 27.09 -7.97 -5.41
CA ILE A 149 26.57 -8.82 -6.45
C ILE A 149 25.06 -8.58 -6.62
N THR A 150 24.59 -8.61 -7.86
CA THR A 150 23.15 -8.50 -8.16
C THR A 150 22.47 -9.87 -8.13
N PHE A 151 21.16 -9.88 -7.88
CA PHE A 151 20.36 -11.10 -7.96
C PHE A 151 20.47 -11.76 -9.33
N SER A 152 20.34 -11.00 -10.42
CA SER A 152 20.38 -11.53 -11.79
C SER A 152 21.72 -12.19 -12.12
N GLN A 153 22.85 -11.65 -11.63
CA GLN A 153 24.16 -12.30 -11.81
C GLN A 153 24.18 -13.71 -11.22
N LEU A 154 23.67 -13.88 -10.00
CA LEU A 154 23.62 -15.19 -9.35
C LEU A 154 22.57 -16.10 -9.98
N TYR A 155 21.43 -15.54 -10.39
CA TYR A 155 20.30 -16.29 -10.94
C TYR A 155 20.53 -16.79 -12.37
N ASP A 156 21.09 -15.94 -13.23
CA ASP A 156 21.29 -16.25 -14.65
C ASP A 156 22.61 -16.97 -14.92
N GLN A 157 23.61 -16.81 -14.04
CA GLN A 157 24.96 -17.37 -14.22
C GLN A 157 25.46 -18.18 -13.02
N PRO A 158 24.65 -19.12 -12.46
CA PRO A 158 25.01 -19.78 -11.21
C PRO A 158 26.29 -20.62 -11.32
N GLU A 159 26.56 -21.23 -12.48
CA GLU A 159 27.80 -21.99 -12.72
C GLU A 159 29.05 -21.11 -12.65
N SER A 160 28.95 -19.87 -13.13
CA SER A 160 30.07 -18.91 -13.13
C SER A 160 30.43 -18.43 -11.73
N TYR A 161 29.50 -18.45 -10.78
CA TYR A 161 29.69 -17.95 -9.42
C TYR A 161 29.77 -19.06 -8.36
N ARG A 162 29.43 -20.31 -8.69
CA ARG A 162 29.39 -21.41 -7.71
C ARG A 162 30.72 -21.57 -7.00
N GLY A 163 30.70 -21.52 -5.66
CA GLY A 163 31.88 -21.65 -4.80
C GLY A 163 32.75 -20.38 -4.72
N GLN A 164 32.40 -19.30 -5.42
CA GLN A 164 33.14 -18.04 -5.33
C GLN A 164 32.61 -17.17 -4.18
N LEU A 165 33.52 -16.39 -3.59
CA LEU A 165 33.14 -15.33 -2.67
C LEU A 165 32.41 -14.23 -3.42
N VAL A 166 31.28 -13.82 -2.86
CA VAL A 166 30.46 -12.72 -3.36
C VAL A 166 30.11 -11.80 -2.20
N LYS A 167 30.00 -10.51 -2.50
CA LYS A 167 29.52 -9.50 -1.57
C LYS A 167 28.03 -9.29 -1.76
N VAL A 168 27.23 -9.48 -0.73
CA VAL A 168 25.78 -9.25 -0.76
C VAL A 168 25.47 -7.99 0.05
N LYS A 169 24.66 -7.10 -0.51
CA LYS A 169 24.11 -5.93 0.19
C LYS A 169 22.61 -5.86 -0.05
N GLY A 170 21.86 -5.54 0.99
CA GLY A 170 20.40 -5.41 0.88
C GLY A 170 19.74 -5.10 2.21
N SER A 171 18.44 -5.32 2.29
CA SER A 171 17.67 -5.19 3.51
C SER A 171 17.36 -6.56 4.12
N LEU A 172 17.61 -6.73 5.42
CA LEU A 172 17.17 -7.92 6.12
C LEU A 172 15.63 -7.92 6.24
N ARG A 173 14.98 -9.02 5.86
CA ARG A 173 13.52 -9.19 5.96
C ARG A 173 13.13 -10.18 7.04
N ARG A 174 13.88 -11.28 7.14
CA ARG A 174 13.67 -12.34 8.14
C ARG A 174 15.02 -12.94 8.52
N ALA A 175 15.15 -13.38 9.75
CA ALA A 175 16.21 -14.30 10.14
C ALA A 175 15.65 -15.41 11.02
N PHE A 176 16.13 -16.63 10.82
CA PHE A 176 15.75 -17.79 11.60
C PHE A 176 16.97 -18.44 12.19
N LYS A 177 16.92 -18.82 13.46
CA LYS A 177 17.92 -19.73 14.03
C LYS A 177 17.56 -21.17 13.62
N ILE A 178 18.53 -21.93 13.12
CA ILE A 178 18.32 -23.31 12.66
C ILE A 178 19.36 -24.23 13.28
N PRO A 179 18.97 -25.38 13.87
CA PRO A 179 19.90 -26.38 14.33
C PRO A 179 20.60 -27.04 13.14
N ALA A 180 21.92 -27.17 13.22
CA ALA A 180 22.72 -27.85 12.22
C ALA A 180 22.70 -29.37 12.48
N PRO A 181 22.54 -30.21 11.43
CA PRO A 181 22.84 -31.63 11.52
C PRO A 181 24.28 -31.87 11.98
N GLU A 182 24.54 -33.03 12.59
CA GLU A 182 25.90 -33.44 12.98
C GLU A 182 26.86 -33.34 11.78
N ASN A 183 28.02 -32.73 12.03
CA ASN A 183 29.03 -32.47 11.02
C ASN A 183 30.43 -32.49 11.65
N GLU A 184 31.45 -32.67 10.81
CA GLU A 184 32.85 -32.84 11.23
C GLU A 184 33.48 -31.56 11.82
N PHE A 185 32.86 -30.40 11.59
CA PHE A 185 33.32 -29.09 12.06
C PHE A 185 32.66 -28.66 13.39
N GLY A 186 31.79 -29.50 13.96
CA GLY A 186 31.12 -29.20 15.24
C GLY A 186 30.20 -27.98 15.19
N ILE A 187 29.67 -27.64 14.01
CA ILE A 187 28.70 -26.55 13.87
C ILE A 187 27.37 -27.06 14.42
N GLU A 188 26.88 -26.46 15.50
CA GLU A 188 25.64 -26.89 16.16
C GLU A 188 24.41 -26.14 15.64
N GLU A 189 24.61 -24.92 15.18
CA GLU A 189 23.54 -24.01 14.75
C GLU A 189 24.05 -23.00 13.71
N TYR A 190 23.14 -22.49 12.90
CA TYR A 190 23.38 -21.39 11.97
C TYR A 190 22.12 -20.55 11.83
N TYR A 191 22.23 -19.39 11.18
CA TYR A 191 21.16 -18.45 10.97
C TYR A 191 20.77 -18.39 9.49
N GLN A 192 19.51 -18.67 9.17
CA GLN A 192 18.96 -18.48 7.83
C GLN A 192 18.36 -17.07 7.71
N LEU A 193 18.98 -16.25 6.89
CA LEU A 193 18.62 -14.86 6.64
C LEU A 193 17.94 -14.73 5.27
N TRP A 194 16.90 -13.91 5.21
CA TRP A 194 16.22 -13.55 3.97
C TRP A 194 16.53 -12.08 3.69
N ILE A 195 17.41 -11.84 2.72
CA ILE A 195 17.92 -10.50 2.39
C ILE A 195 17.34 -10.07 1.04
N THR A 196 16.76 -8.87 0.96
CA THR A 196 16.29 -8.29 -0.29
C THR A 196 17.30 -7.28 -0.82
N PRO A 197 18.14 -7.62 -1.83
CA PRO A 197 19.03 -6.65 -2.47
C PRO A 197 18.26 -5.54 -3.21
N ASP A 198 17.05 -5.86 -3.67
CA ASP A 198 16.07 -4.95 -4.25
C ASP A 198 14.65 -5.37 -3.81
N PRO A 199 13.62 -4.54 -4.04
CA PRO A 199 12.27 -4.80 -3.51
C PRO A 199 11.60 -6.10 -3.97
N ASN A 200 12.02 -6.65 -5.11
CA ASN A 200 11.34 -7.77 -5.78
C ASN A 200 12.09 -9.09 -5.63
N ASN A 201 13.39 -9.03 -5.37
CA ASN A 201 14.25 -10.20 -5.31
C ASN A 201 14.74 -10.49 -3.89
N VAL A 202 14.97 -11.76 -3.60
CA VAL A 202 15.47 -12.25 -2.32
C VAL A 202 16.76 -13.03 -2.55
N ILE A 203 17.69 -12.97 -1.60
CA ILE A 203 18.83 -13.88 -1.48
C ILE A 203 18.70 -14.52 -0.10
N VAL A 204 18.78 -15.85 -0.06
CA VAL A 204 18.79 -16.60 1.20
C VAL A 204 20.24 -16.80 1.63
N VAL A 205 20.55 -16.45 2.87
CA VAL A 205 21.91 -16.57 3.41
C VAL A 205 21.90 -17.49 4.62
N TYR A 206 22.82 -18.44 4.66
CA TYR A 206 23.11 -19.23 5.86
C TYR A 206 24.37 -18.69 6.51
N ALA A 207 24.24 -18.04 7.65
CA ALA A 207 25.33 -17.41 8.39
C ALA A 207 25.70 -18.19 9.65
N LEU A 208 27.00 -18.34 9.95
CA LEU A 208 27.45 -19.00 11.20
C LEU A 208 27.13 -18.16 12.44
N SER A 209 27.12 -16.84 12.32
CA SER A 209 26.77 -15.93 13.40
C SER A 209 26.10 -14.65 12.88
N ILE A 210 25.41 -13.96 13.78
CA ILE A 210 24.82 -12.64 13.53
C ILE A 210 25.33 -11.64 14.59
N PRO A 211 25.41 -10.34 14.27
CA PRO A 211 25.72 -9.31 15.26
C PRO A 211 24.74 -9.35 16.44
N GLN A 212 25.25 -9.19 17.67
CA GLN A 212 24.43 -9.29 18.89
C GLN A 212 23.40 -8.17 19.00
N GLU A 213 23.58 -7.08 18.25
CA GLU A 213 22.70 -5.92 18.29
C GLU A 213 21.39 -6.12 17.52
N ILE A 214 21.26 -7.19 16.72
CA ILE A 214 20.00 -7.47 16.01
C ILE A 214 18.95 -7.97 17.03
N PRO A 215 17.81 -7.28 17.17
CA PRO A 215 16.79 -7.67 18.14
C PRO A 215 16.22 -9.04 17.76
N LEU A 216 16.48 -10.07 18.57
CA LEU A 216 15.73 -11.32 18.51
C LEU A 216 14.31 -11.05 19.04
N ASN A 217 13.27 -11.46 18.31
CA ASN A 217 11.93 -11.38 18.88
C ASN A 217 11.83 -12.35 20.06
N ASN A 218 11.29 -11.86 21.16
CA ASN A 218 11.12 -12.66 22.37
C ASN A 218 10.20 -13.85 22.06
N ASP A 219 10.76 -15.05 22.26
CA ASP A 219 10.10 -16.35 22.35
C ASP A 219 9.82 -17.10 21.03
N GLN A 220 10.23 -16.58 19.88
CA GLN A 220 10.24 -17.32 18.62
C GLN A 220 11.56 -17.04 17.89
N GLU A 221 12.22 -18.09 17.39
CA GLU A 221 13.51 -18.07 16.67
C GLU A 221 13.51 -17.22 15.37
N GLU A 222 12.50 -16.38 15.18
CA GLU A 222 12.25 -15.55 14.02
C GLU A 222 12.50 -14.06 14.34
N ILE A 223 13.53 -13.49 13.72
CA ILE A 223 13.75 -12.04 13.66
C ILE A 223 12.89 -11.51 12.52
N VAL A 224 11.88 -10.71 12.85
CA VAL A 224 11.08 -9.94 11.89
C VAL A 224 11.38 -8.47 12.13
N ASN A 225 12.42 -7.94 11.49
CA ASN A 225 12.63 -6.49 11.41
C ASN A 225 12.74 -6.10 9.94
N GLN A 226 11.86 -5.19 9.53
CA GLN A 226 11.68 -4.79 8.14
C GLN A 226 12.58 -3.58 7.85
N ASP A 227 13.46 -3.77 6.87
CA ASP A 227 14.21 -2.73 6.14
C ASP A 227 15.52 -2.23 6.78
N GLU A 228 16.16 -3.04 7.62
CA GLU A 228 17.50 -2.74 8.13
C GLU A 228 18.57 -3.10 7.10
N ALA A 229 19.51 -2.18 6.87
CA ALA A 229 20.56 -2.37 5.88
C ALA A 229 21.59 -3.38 6.40
N VAL A 230 21.87 -4.39 5.58
CA VAL A 230 22.86 -5.42 5.86
C VAL A 230 23.82 -5.58 4.69
N GLU A 231 25.06 -5.92 5.02
CA GLU A 231 26.12 -6.23 4.07
C GLU A 231 26.92 -7.44 4.58
N LEU A 232 27.27 -8.36 3.70
CA LEU A 232 28.07 -9.54 4.05
C LEU A 232 28.90 -10.04 2.88
N VAL A 233 29.89 -10.86 3.20
CA VAL A 233 30.67 -11.61 2.22
C VAL A 233 30.46 -13.10 2.49
N GLY A 234 30.25 -13.87 1.42
CA GLY A 234 30.00 -15.29 1.54
C GLY A 234 30.18 -16.04 0.23
N PHE A 235 30.19 -17.37 0.30
CA PHE A 235 30.26 -18.24 -0.86
C PHE A 235 28.89 -18.37 -1.52
N PHE A 236 28.78 -18.06 -2.81
CA PHE A 236 27.58 -18.46 -3.55
C PHE A 236 27.55 -19.98 -3.70
N PHE A 237 26.49 -20.61 -3.21
CA PHE A 237 26.41 -22.07 -3.16
C PHE A 237 25.56 -22.65 -4.29
N LYS A 238 24.29 -22.22 -4.39
CA LYS A 238 23.37 -22.73 -5.42
C LYS A 238 22.15 -21.85 -5.62
N LEU A 239 21.38 -22.14 -6.66
CA LEU A 239 19.97 -21.76 -6.73
C LEU A 239 19.13 -22.78 -5.97
N TRP A 240 18.48 -22.36 -4.89
CA TRP A 240 17.70 -23.22 -4.01
C TRP A 240 16.21 -23.13 -4.37
N ALA A 241 15.60 -24.27 -4.66
CA ALA A 241 14.15 -24.37 -4.82
C ALA A 241 13.48 -24.62 -3.46
N HIS A 242 12.56 -23.73 -3.07
CA HIS A 242 11.86 -23.81 -1.79
C HIS A 242 10.36 -23.52 -1.93
N PRO A 243 9.53 -23.97 -0.98
CA PRO A 243 8.12 -23.58 -0.91
C PRO A 243 7.97 -22.08 -0.65
N ALA A 244 7.04 -21.45 -1.36
CA ALA A 244 6.63 -20.07 -1.21
C ALA A 244 5.10 -19.97 -1.32
N ALA A 245 4.52 -18.81 -1.00
CA ALA A 245 3.07 -18.63 -0.96
C ALA A 245 2.35 -18.97 -2.29
N GLN A 246 3.03 -18.80 -3.44
CA GLN A 246 2.48 -19.04 -4.77
C GLN A 246 3.08 -20.28 -5.47
N GLY A 247 3.64 -21.23 -4.71
CA GLY A 247 4.21 -22.47 -5.25
C GLY A 247 5.69 -22.63 -4.91
N ILE A 248 6.49 -23.10 -5.86
CA ILE A 248 7.93 -23.26 -5.67
C ILE A 248 8.64 -22.02 -6.23
N SER A 249 9.46 -21.38 -5.39
CA SER A 249 10.34 -20.29 -5.77
C SER A 249 11.79 -20.76 -5.82
N ILE A 250 12.56 -20.19 -6.74
CA ILE A 250 14.00 -20.39 -6.85
C ILE A 250 14.71 -19.14 -6.33
N THR A 251 15.66 -19.32 -5.43
CA THR A 251 16.36 -18.19 -4.80
C THR A 251 17.86 -18.49 -4.70
N PRO A 252 18.75 -17.53 -5.02
CA PRO A 252 20.18 -17.66 -4.74
C PRO A 252 20.44 -17.93 -3.26
N MET A 253 21.30 -18.91 -2.99
CA MET A 253 21.73 -19.28 -1.65
C MET A 253 23.22 -18.96 -1.46
N VAL A 254 23.53 -18.21 -0.41
CA VAL A 254 24.89 -17.82 -0.03
C VAL A 254 25.22 -18.36 1.36
N LEU A 255 26.45 -18.81 1.57
CA LEU A 255 26.96 -19.23 2.88
C LEU A 255 27.91 -18.16 3.39
N ALA A 256 27.73 -17.68 4.62
CA ALA A 256 28.50 -16.59 5.17
C ALA A 256 28.99 -16.88 6.59
N LYS A 257 30.05 -16.20 7.02
CA LYS A 257 30.50 -16.28 8.42
C LYS A 257 29.59 -15.40 9.29
N THR A 258 29.46 -14.14 8.90
CA THR A 258 28.68 -13.13 9.62
C THR A 258 28.24 -12.01 8.68
N MET A 259 27.61 -10.95 9.21
CA MET A 259 27.19 -9.78 8.46
C MET A 259 27.45 -8.48 9.25
N THR A 260 27.61 -7.38 8.52
CA THR A 260 27.52 -6.03 9.09
C THR A 260 26.09 -5.55 9.02
N TRP A 261 25.62 -5.01 10.14
CA TRP A 261 24.25 -4.51 10.34
C TRP A 261 24.31 -3.03 10.70
N GLU A 262 23.56 -2.20 9.97
CA GLU A 262 23.40 -0.79 10.25
C GLU A 262 21.94 -0.52 10.66
N PRO A 263 21.65 -0.26 11.95
CA PRO A 263 20.30 0.03 12.38
C PRO A 263 19.79 1.28 11.68
N LYS A 264 18.56 1.22 11.17
CA LYS A 264 17.88 2.43 10.73
C LYS A 264 17.70 3.32 11.96
N PRO A 265 18.17 4.58 11.95
CA PRO A 265 17.90 5.50 13.04
C PRO A 265 16.38 5.57 13.23
N GLU A 266 15.91 5.22 14.43
CA GLU A 266 14.50 5.36 14.77
C GLU A 266 14.11 6.81 14.48
N ALA A 267 13.22 6.99 13.49
CA ALA A 267 12.76 8.32 13.14
C ALA A 267 12.20 8.91 14.44
N ALA A 268 12.82 10.00 14.91
CA ALA A 268 12.30 10.72 16.06
C ALA A 268 10.79 10.89 15.83
N PRO A 269 9.92 10.60 16.83
CA PRO A 269 8.49 10.76 16.66
C PRO A 269 8.28 12.14 16.04
N GLU A 270 7.66 12.19 14.86
CA GLU A 270 7.33 13.45 14.22
C GLU A 270 6.51 14.23 15.26
N GLU A 271 7.16 15.14 15.98
CA GLU A 271 6.47 16.16 16.75
C GLU A 271 5.64 16.87 15.70
N SER A 272 4.34 16.55 15.68
CA SER A 272 3.38 17.16 14.79
C SER A 272 3.48 18.66 15.00
N GLU A 273 4.26 19.34 14.16
CA GLU A 273 4.43 20.78 14.28
C GLU A 273 3.03 21.39 14.17
N PRO A 274 2.58 22.19 15.15
CA PRO A 274 1.28 22.81 15.06
C PRO A 274 1.21 23.56 13.72
N PRO A 275 0.09 23.45 12.98
CA PRO A 275 -0.01 24.00 11.63
C PRO A 275 0.42 25.46 11.66
N SER A 276 1.35 25.81 10.77
CA SER A 276 1.93 27.16 10.76
C SER A 276 0.80 28.21 10.63
N LEU A 277 1.04 29.40 11.19
CA LEU A 277 0.08 30.51 11.16
C LEU A 277 -0.39 30.80 9.72
N GLY A 278 0.48 30.60 8.72
CA GLY A 278 0.13 30.68 7.29
C GLY A 278 -0.88 29.63 6.84
N THR A 279 -0.76 28.38 7.29
CA THR A 279 -1.71 27.30 7.00
C THR A 279 -3.07 27.59 7.64
N MET A 280 -3.09 28.07 8.90
CA MET A 280 -4.32 28.48 9.57
C MET A 280 -4.99 29.68 8.87
N ILE A 281 -4.23 30.69 8.47
CA ILE A 281 -4.76 31.81 7.66
C ILE A 281 -5.32 31.28 6.34
N GLY A 282 -4.62 30.37 5.67
CA GLY A 282 -5.07 29.75 4.42
C GLY A 282 -6.43 29.06 4.56
N ILE A 283 -6.61 28.26 5.62
CA ILE A 283 -7.88 27.59 5.92
C ILE A 283 -8.98 28.61 6.22
N ILE A 284 -8.70 29.64 7.02
CA ILE A 284 -9.67 30.70 7.34
C ILE A 284 -10.07 31.47 6.08
N CYS A 285 -9.11 31.81 5.21
CA CYS A 285 -9.37 32.48 3.94
C CYS A 285 -10.19 31.61 2.98
N ALA A 286 -9.92 30.30 2.92
CA ALA A 286 -10.70 29.34 2.11
C ALA A 286 -12.16 29.25 2.60
N VAL A 287 -12.39 29.18 3.92
CA VAL A 287 -13.74 29.16 4.49
C VAL A 287 -14.48 30.48 4.25
N LEU A 288 -13.81 31.62 4.45
CA LEU A 288 -14.41 32.94 4.21
C LEU A 288 -14.74 33.17 2.74
N SER A 289 -13.85 32.81 1.82
CA SER A 289 -14.09 32.92 0.38
C SER A 289 -15.22 31.99 -0.08
N GLY A 290 -15.26 30.75 0.41
CA GLY A 290 -16.39 29.83 0.17
C GLY A 290 -17.72 30.42 0.66
N SER A 291 -17.75 31.03 1.84
CA SER A 291 -18.95 31.65 2.40
C SER A 291 -19.45 32.86 1.58
N LEU A 292 -18.53 33.68 1.06
CA LEU A 292 -18.83 34.81 0.19
C LEU A 292 -19.37 34.36 -1.17
N ILE A 293 -18.81 33.30 -1.75
CA ILE A 293 -19.28 32.71 -3.01
C ILE A 293 -20.70 32.16 -2.84
N ILE A 294 -20.97 31.46 -1.74
CA ILE A 294 -22.31 30.93 -1.42
C ILE A 294 -23.33 32.08 -1.26
N ALA A 295 -22.96 33.15 -0.56
CA ALA A 295 -23.81 34.33 -0.39
C ALA A 295 -24.10 35.03 -1.73
N ALA A 296 -23.08 35.19 -2.59
CA ALA A 296 -23.22 35.78 -3.92
C ALA A 296 -24.13 34.94 -4.83
N LEU A 297 -23.96 33.61 -4.86
CA LEU A 297 -24.80 32.70 -5.63
C LEU A 297 -26.26 32.73 -5.14
N ALA A 298 -26.48 32.77 -3.82
CA ALA A 298 -27.82 32.89 -3.25
C ALA A 298 -28.50 34.22 -3.61
N PHE A 299 -27.75 35.32 -3.62
CA PHE A 299 -28.25 36.65 -4.00
C PHE A 299 -28.57 36.74 -5.49
N MET A 300 -27.69 36.21 -6.36
CA MET A 300 -27.90 36.16 -7.81
C MET A 300 -29.14 35.31 -8.16
N GLN A 301 -29.34 34.18 -7.48
CA GLN A 301 -30.49 33.31 -7.71
C GLN A 301 -31.82 33.91 -7.20
N GLY A 302 -31.77 34.70 -6.12
CA GLY A 302 -32.93 35.43 -5.59
C GLY A 302 -33.39 36.55 -6.52
N ASN A 303 -32.44 37.26 -7.14
CA ASN A 303 -32.76 38.39 -8.01
C ASN A 303 -33.23 37.97 -9.42
N TRP A 304 -32.95 36.73 -9.86
CA TRP A 304 -33.47 36.18 -11.11
C TRP A 304 -34.94 35.72 -11.04
N ARG A 305 -35.41 35.30 -9.85
CA ARG A 305 -36.83 34.90 -9.66
C ARG A 305 -37.79 36.07 -9.49
N SER A 306 -37.31 37.25 -9.13
CA SER A 306 -38.17 38.45 -8.99
C SER A 306 -38.64 39.01 -10.33
N LYS A 307 -37.91 38.76 -11.43
CA LYS A 307 -38.28 39.25 -12.78
C LYS A 307 -39.37 38.42 -13.46
N THR A 308 -39.56 37.15 -13.09
CA THR A 308 -40.60 36.27 -13.67
C THR A 308 -41.96 36.42 -12.99
N VAL A 309 -42.01 36.71 -11.69
CA VAL A 309 -43.28 36.86 -10.95
C VAL A 309 -44.00 38.18 -11.24
N ARG A 310 -43.28 39.24 -11.67
CA ARG A 310 -43.90 40.53 -11.99
C ARG A 310 -44.68 40.51 -13.31
N ARG A 311 -44.33 39.64 -14.28
CA ARG A 311 -45.07 39.47 -15.55
C ARG A 311 -46.37 38.68 -15.42
N GLN A 312 -46.51 37.80 -14.42
CA GLN A 312 -47.75 37.04 -14.22
C GLN A 312 -48.82 37.80 -13.43
N ARG A 313 -48.46 38.87 -12.72
CA ARG A 313 -49.41 39.66 -11.92
C ARG A 313 -50.14 40.75 -12.72
N GLU A 314 -49.65 41.09 -13.91
CA GLU A 314 -50.33 41.99 -14.86
C GLU A 314 -51.23 41.24 -15.86
N ALA A 315 -51.18 39.91 -15.92
CA ALA A 315 -51.92 39.11 -16.90
C ALA A 315 -53.19 38.43 -16.35
N ILE A 316 -53.62 38.72 -15.13
CA ILE A 316 -54.79 38.09 -14.48
C ILE A 316 -55.70 39.16 -13.87
N VAL A 317 -56.23 40.06 -14.67
CA VAL A 317 -57.55 40.65 -14.45
C VAL A 317 -58.15 40.90 -15.85
N PRO A 318 -58.99 40.01 -16.37
CA PRO A 318 -59.85 40.34 -17.52
C PRO A 318 -60.81 41.44 -17.09
N GLU A 319 -60.92 42.51 -17.88
CA GLU A 319 -61.80 43.67 -17.65
C GLU A 319 -63.28 43.23 -17.51
N ASP A 320 -63.61 42.10 -18.14
CA ASP A 320 -64.92 41.44 -18.19
C ASP A 320 -65.37 40.84 -16.85
N ALA A 321 -64.44 40.62 -15.90
CA ALA A 321 -64.76 40.00 -14.62
C ALA A 321 -65.48 40.97 -13.66
N ILE A 322 -65.32 42.28 -13.83
CA ILE A 322 -65.93 43.30 -12.97
C ILE A 322 -67.41 43.51 -13.34
N ASP A 323 -67.76 43.47 -14.64
CA ASP A 323 -69.14 43.58 -15.11
C ASP A 323 -70.01 42.38 -14.69
N SER A 324 -69.42 41.20 -14.53
CA SER A 324 -70.14 40.00 -14.10
C SER A 324 -70.61 40.02 -12.63
N LEU A 325 -70.09 40.95 -11.82
CA LEU A 325 -70.47 41.12 -10.41
C LEU A 325 -71.51 42.22 -10.19
N ALA A 326 -71.85 43.00 -11.22
CA ALA A 326 -72.84 44.09 -11.13
C ALA A 326 -74.30 43.61 -11.25
N ASN A 327 -74.53 42.39 -11.75
CA ASN A 327 -75.87 41.82 -12.00
C ASN A 327 -76.25 40.66 -11.06
N VAL A 328 -75.57 40.51 -9.94
CA VAL A 328 -75.99 39.56 -8.90
C VAL A 328 -76.98 40.28 -7.98
N GLU A 329 -78.26 39.94 -8.08
CA GLU A 329 -79.27 40.36 -7.12
C GLU A 329 -78.85 39.93 -5.70
N PRO A 330 -78.91 40.83 -4.69
CA PRO A 330 -78.56 40.47 -3.33
C PRO A 330 -79.49 39.36 -2.82
N GLU A 331 -78.90 38.31 -2.24
CA GLU A 331 -79.63 37.28 -1.52
C GLU A 331 -80.58 37.91 -0.49
N PRO A 332 -81.76 37.31 -0.25
CA PRO A 332 -82.73 37.86 0.69
C PRO A 332 -82.10 37.97 2.09
N ASP A 333 -82.39 39.10 2.74
CA ASP A 333 -81.88 39.46 4.06
C ASP A 333 -82.11 38.32 5.08
N VAL A 334 -81.12 38.07 5.92
CA VAL A 334 -81.11 36.99 6.91
C VAL A 334 -82.33 37.09 7.84
N GLU A 335 -82.79 38.31 8.11
CA GLU A 335 -84.01 38.57 8.89
C GLU A 335 -85.27 37.99 8.23
N GLU A 336 -85.38 38.06 6.91
CA GLU A 336 -86.55 37.56 6.17
C GLU A 336 -86.53 36.03 6.07
N GLN A 337 -85.35 35.41 5.99
CA GLN A 337 -85.20 33.96 6.09
C GLN A 337 -85.57 33.44 7.48
N LEU A 338 -85.12 34.11 8.54
CA LEU A 338 -85.47 33.75 9.91
C LEU A 338 -86.96 33.92 10.20
N ARG A 339 -87.59 34.96 9.64
CA ARG A 339 -89.04 35.16 9.78
C ARG A 339 -89.84 34.02 9.12
N ARG A 340 -89.46 33.60 7.92
CA ARG A 340 -90.11 32.47 7.23
C ARG A 340 -89.94 31.15 7.99
N LEU A 341 -88.78 30.90 8.59
CA LEU A 341 -88.57 29.71 9.43
C LEU A 341 -89.43 29.76 10.70
N SER A 342 -89.60 30.93 11.31
CA SER A 342 -90.47 31.08 12.49
C SER A 342 -91.96 30.89 12.16
N GLU A 343 -92.41 31.38 11.01
CA GLU A 343 -93.79 31.19 10.54
C GLU A 343 -94.08 29.71 10.21
N GLN A 344 -93.10 29.01 9.62
CA GLN A 344 -93.22 27.56 9.35
C GLN A 344 -93.23 26.72 10.63
N ALA A 345 -92.43 27.08 11.64
CA ALA A 345 -92.43 26.39 12.93
C ALA A 345 -93.77 26.57 13.67
N ALA A 346 -94.35 27.78 13.64
CA ALA A 346 -95.65 28.07 14.25
C ALA A 346 -96.83 27.34 13.57
N LEU A 347 -96.76 27.16 12.24
CA LEU A 347 -97.75 26.37 11.50
C LEU A 347 -97.68 24.88 11.84
N ALA A 348 -96.47 24.32 11.98
CA ALA A 348 -96.26 22.93 12.36
C ALA A 348 -96.76 22.62 13.79
N GLU A 349 -96.58 23.54 14.75
CA GLU A 349 -97.11 23.39 16.11
C GLU A 349 -98.66 23.45 16.16
N SER A 350 -99.29 24.21 15.26
CA SER A 350 -100.76 24.31 15.19
C SER A 350 -101.45 23.08 14.56
N GLU A 351 -100.73 22.31 13.75
CA GLU A 351 -101.23 21.06 13.16
C GLU A 351 -101.09 19.85 14.12
N GLU A 352 -100.16 19.88 15.08
CA GLU A 352 -100.03 18.84 16.11
C GLU A 352 -101.07 18.96 17.24
N GLU A 353 -101.67 20.14 17.47
CA GLU A 353 -102.66 20.35 18.54
C GLU A 353 -104.12 20.02 18.13
N THR A 354 -104.34 19.53 16.90
CA THR A 354 -105.67 19.13 16.37
C THR A 354 -105.83 17.63 16.07
N LEU A 355 -104.97 16.77 16.65
CA LEU A 355 -105.05 15.31 16.56
C LEU A 355 -105.37 14.63 17.90
#